data_AF-A0A1X1ZWQ6-F1
#
_entry.id   AF-A0A1X1ZWQ6-F1
#
_cell.length_a   1.000
_cell.length_b   1.000
_cell.length_c   1.000
_cell.angle_alpha   90.00
_cell.angle_beta   90.00
_cell.angle_gamma   90.00
#
_symmetry.space_group_name_H-M   'P 1'
#
loop_
_entity.id
_entity.type
_entity.pdbx_description
1 polymer ?
#
loop_
_entity_poly.entity_id
_entity_poly.type
_entity_poly.pdbx_seq_one_letter_code
_entity_poly.pdbx_strand_id
1 'polypeptide(L)'
;MCPSTEPANTQCEFAADVLRNLLHRIETENANGSDPFRVSHAWTEGPMMYLVYKAPPSDITWGLARDTRESIIDPGPWLSVDDPALYYYLCDLQERRVSASFRHPGTPDTILWFGFPLDGLPERPSDIPDDYRYTPPPDAPAPKRRRDEHWPVTEPRRYGNPL
;
A
#
# COMPACT_ATOMS: atom_id res chain seq x y z
N MET A 1 25.81 -16.19 26.25
CA MET A 1 24.37 -16.25 25.94
C MET A 1 24.10 -15.15 24.93
N CYS A 2 23.80 -15.50 23.68
CA CYS A 2 23.44 -14.52 22.65
C CYS A 2 21.93 -14.25 22.78
N PRO A 3 21.46 -12.98 22.81
CA PRO A 3 20.04 -12.70 22.77
C PRO A 3 19.45 -13.16 21.42
N SER A 4 18.36 -13.93 21.46
CA SER A 4 17.70 -14.47 20.26
C SER A 4 17.34 -13.38 19.26
N THR A 5 17.91 -13.48 18.06
CA THR A 5 17.62 -12.64 16.89
C THR A 5 16.33 -13.05 16.17
N GLU A 6 15.72 -14.17 16.59
CA GLU A 6 14.54 -14.79 15.98
C GLU A 6 13.32 -13.88 15.81
N PRO A 7 12.83 -13.14 16.83
CA PRO A 7 11.61 -12.34 16.69
C PRO A 7 11.78 -11.15 15.74
N ALA A 8 13.00 -10.60 15.64
CA ALA A 8 13.30 -9.55 14.67
C ALA A 8 13.30 -10.10 13.25
N ASN A 9 13.88 -11.29 13.04
CA ASN A 9 13.90 -11.92 11.72
C ASN A 9 12.49 -12.29 11.22
N THR A 10 11.62 -12.80 12.11
CA THR A 10 10.23 -13.15 11.73
C THR A 10 9.41 -11.91 11.34
N GLN A 11 9.63 -10.78 12.01
CA GLN A 11 8.95 -9.52 11.66
C GLN A 11 9.41 -8.96 10.32
N CYS A 12 10.71 -9.05 10.02
CA CYS A 12 11.25 -8.68 8.71
C CYS A 12 10.64 -9.53 7.58
N GLU A 13 10.60 -10.85 7.77
CA GLU A 13 10.02 -11.79 6.81
C GLU A 13 8.52 -11.51 6.60
N PHE A 14 7.79 -11.27 7.68
CA PHE A 14 6.37 -10.92 7.61
C PHE A 14 6.14 -9.62 6.83
N ALA A 15 6.89 -8.55 7.12
CA ALA A 15 6.76 -7.29 6.39
C ALA A 15 7.06 -7.46 4.90
N ALA A 16 8.09 -8.23 4.56
CA ALA A 16 8.46 -8.53 3.18
C ALA A 16 7.37 -9.33 2.44
N ASP A 17 6.78 -10.33 3.11
CA ASP A 17 5.67 -11.11 2.56
C ASP A 17 4.41 -10.25 2.35
N VAL A 18 4.07 -9.39 3.31
CA VAL A 18 2.96 -8.43 3.19
C VAL A 18 3.18 -7.50 2.00
N LEU A 19 4.37 -6.89 1.88
CA LEU A 19 4.68 -5.99 0.78
C LEU A 19 4.62 -6.71 -0.57
N ARG A 20 5.18 -7.92 -0.68
CA ARG A 20 5.12 -8.73 -1.91
C ARG A 20 3.69 -9.04 -2.30
N ASN A 21 2.85 -9.42 -1.35
CA ASN A 21 1.44 -9.73 -1.59
C ASN A 21 0.64 -8.46 -1.98
N LEU A 22 0.95 -7.31 -1.39
CA LEU A 22 0.36 -6.02 -1.75
C LEU A 22 0.71 -5.62 -3.18
N LEU A 23 1.98 -5.73 -3.57
CA LEU A 23 2.43 -5.47 -4.94
C LEU A 23 1.73 -6.39 -5.94
N HIS A 24 1.66 -7.69 -5.64
CA HIS A 24 0.95 -8.64 -6.50
C HIS A 24 -0.54 -8.30 -6.67
N ARG A 25 -1.18 -7.86 -5.58
CA ARG A 25 -2.59 -7.41 -5.59
C ARG A 25 -2.76 -6.16 -6.45
N ILE A 26 -1.88 -5.17 -6.31
CA ILE A 26 -1.88 -3.96 -7.15
C ILE A 26 -1.80 -4.35 -8.63
N GLU A 27 -0.87 -5.23 -9.03
CA GLU A 27 -0.78 -5.65 -10.44
C GLU A 27 -2.03 -6.39 -10.91
N THR A 28 -2.60 -7.26 -10.08
CA THR A 28 -3.82 -7.99 -10.41
C THR A 28 -5.01 -7.04 -10.63
N GLU A 29 -5.18 -6.05 -9.76
CA GLU A 29 -6.28 -5.09 -9.88
C GLU A 29 -6.03 -4.07 -11.01
N ASN A 30 -4.79 -3.67 -11.24
CA ASN A 30 -4.41 -2.86 -12.40
C ASN A 30 -4.79 -3.55 -13.72
N ALA A 31 -4.52 -4.85 -13.84
CA ALA A 31 -4.89 -5.66 -15.01
C ALA A 31 -6.40 -5.80 -15.20
N ASN A 32 -7.19 -5.70 -14.11
CA ASN A 32 -8.65 -5.78 -14.15
C ASN A 32 -9.34 -4.48 -14.62
N GLY A 33 -8.58 -3.39 -14.79
CA GLY A 33 -8.99 -2.29 -15.67
C GLY A 33 -9.75 -1.13 -15.02
N SER A 34 -9.43 -0.76 -13.78
CA SER A 34 -9.86 0.53 -13.22
C SER A 34 -8.68 1.24 -12.59
N ASP A 35 -8.27 2.36 -13.18
CA ASP A 35 -7.36 3.34 -12.60
C ASP A 35 -6.10 2.81 -11.87
N PRO A 36 -5.02 2.55 -12.61
CA PRO A 36 -3.91 1.77 -12.08
C PRO A 36 -3.08 2.52 -11.06
N PHE A 37 -2.59 1.82 -10.03
CA PHE A 37 -1.51 2.31 -9.20
C PHE A 37 -0.17 1.99 -9.86
N ARG A 38 0.65 3.01 -10.14
CA ARG A 38 1.99 2.88 -10.73
C ARG A 38 3.03 2.98 -9.62
N VAL A 39 3.51 1.83 -9.16
CA VAL A 39 4.55 1.76 -8.13
C VAL A 39 5.91 2.06 -8.76
N SER A 40 6.68 2.94 -8.14
CA SER A 40 8.06 3.25 -8.54
C SER A 40 9.09 2.64 -7.61
N HIS A 41 8.83 2.63 -6.30
CA HIS A 41 9.73 2.07 -5.29
C HIS A 41 8.93 1.30 -4.25
N ALA A 42 9.52 0.23 -3.75
CA ALA A 42 8.95 -0.58 -2.69
C ALA A 42 10.07 -1.26 -1.91
N TRP A 43 10.08 -1.12 -0.59
CA TRP A 43 11.07 -1.78 0.26
C TRP A 43 10.56 -1.98 1.68
N THR A 44 11.32 -2.76 2.44
CA THR A 44 11.08 -2.98 3.87
C THR A 44 12.31 -2.63 4.69
N GLU A 45 12.10 -2.10 5.89
CA GLU A 45 13.15 -1.89 6.88
C GLU A 45 12.68 -2.40 8.24
N GLY A 46 13.15 -3.58 8.64
CA GLY A 46 12.59 -4.26 9.82
C GLY A 46 11.11 -4.59 9.62
N PRO A 47 10.21 -4.25 10.58
CA PRO A 47 8.77 -4.44 10.44
C PRO A 47 8.09 -3.39 9.56
N MET A 48 8.85 -2.42 9.02
CA MET A 48 8.29 -1.35 8.21
C MET A 48 8.21 -1.79 6.76
N MET A 49 7.12 -1.42 6.09
CA MET A 49 7.01 -1.42 4.65
C MET A 49 6.83 0.01 4.12
N TYR A 50 7.42 0.25 2.96
CA TYR A 50 7.38 1.52 2.25
C TYR A 50 6.99 1.29 0.80
N LEU A 51 6.12 2.15 0.28
CA LEU A 51 5.66 2.10 -1.09
C LEU A 51 5.57 3.52 -1.65
N VAL A 52 6.22 3.78 -2.78
CA VAL A 52 6.10 5.05 -3.51
C VAL A 52 5.40 4.79 -4.82
N TYR A 53 4.32 5.53 -5.09
CA TYR A 53 3.46 5.28 -6.22
C TYR A 53 2.78 6.53 -6.77
N LYS A 54 2.27 6.44 -7.99
CA LYS A 54 1.35 7.40 -8.60
C LYS A 54 0.01 6.74 -8.88
N ALA A 55 -1.06 7.52 -8.79
CA ALA A 55 -2.40 7.06 -9.12
C ALA A 55 -3.01 7.99 -10.18
N PRO A 56 -2.79 7.70 -11.48
CA PRO A 56 -3.40 8.47 -12.55
C PRO A 56 -4.91 8.63 -12.38
N PRO A 57 -5.47 9.73 -12.88
CA PRO A 57 -4.80 10.79 -13.64
C PRO A 57 -4.08 11.84 -12.76
N SER A 58 -3.94 11.61 -11.45
CA SER A 58 -3.15 12.49 -10.58
C SER A 58 -1.66 12.31 -10.85
N ASP A 59 -0.95 13.43 -11.01
CA ASP A 59 0.51 13.46 -11.17
C ASP A 59 1.27 13.44 -9.83
N ILE A 60 0.54 13.51 -8.71
CA ILE A 60 1.09 13.51 -7.35
C ILE A 60 1.85 12.20 -7.11
N THR A 61 3.05 12.33 -6.56
CA THR A 61 3.82 11.21 -6.04
C THR A 61 3.43 10.96 -4.59
N TRP A 62 2.87 9.79 -4.31
CA TRP A 62 2.44 9.37 -2.98
C TRP A 62 3.47 8.43 -2.36
N GLY A 63 3.59 8.50 -1.05
CA GLY A 63 4.36 7.56 -0.25
C GLY A 63 3.49 6.94 0.84
N LEU A 64 3.54 5.63 1.01
CA LEU A 64 2.91 4.90 2.11
C LEU A 64 4.00 4.34 3.01
N ALA A 65 3.97 4.68 4.29
CA ALA A 65 4.83 4.11 5.32
C ALA A 65 3.97 3.39 6.38
N ARG A 66 4.21 2.10 6.59
CA ARG A 66 3.45 1.29 7.54
C ARG A 66 4.31 0.34 8.34
N ASP A 67 4.10 0.37 9.65
CA ASP A 67 4.48 -0.71 10.54
C ASP A 67 3.49 -1.86 10.35
N THR A 68 3.99 -3.05 10.01
CA THR A 68 3.15 -4.22 9.74
C THR A 68 2.83 -5.05 10.99
N ARG A 69 3.32 -4.69 12.17
CA ARG A 69 3.13 -5.51 13.39
C ARG A 69 1.69 -5.52 13.89
N GLU A 70 0.94 -4.47 13.58
CA GLU A 70 -0.43 -4.31 14.05
C GLU A 70 -1.40 -4.17 12.89
N SER A 71 -2.60 -4.69 13.09
CA SER A 71 -3.71 -4.56 12.18
C SER A 71 -4.22 -3.12 12.12
N ILE A 72 -4.45 -2.65 10.89
CA ILE A 72 -4.97 -1.29 10.65
C ILE A 72 -6.48 -1.19 10.88
N ILE A 73 -7.18 -2.33 10.96
CA ILE A 73 -8.64 -2.38 11.15
C ILE A 73 -9.05 -2.65 12.60
N ASP A 74 -8.22 -3.38 13.35
CA ASP A 74 -8.46 -3.73 14.75
C ASP A 74 -7.12 -3.68 15.51
N PRO A 75 -6.87 -2.66 16.34
CA PRO A 75 -5.58 -2.46 16.99
C PRO A 75 -5.12 -3.71 17.76
N GLY A 76 -4.05 -4.33 17.29
CA GLY A 76 -3.50 -5.57 17.82
C GLY A 76 -2.81 -6.39 16.73
N PRO A 77 -2.23 -7.56 17.07
CA PRO A 77 -1.59 -8.43 16.09
C PRO A 77 -2.57 -8.88 15.02
N TRP A 78 -2.10 -9.03 13.79
CA TRP A 78 -2.87 -9.66 12.72
C TRP A 78 -3.31 -11.07 13.10
N LEU A 79 -4.57 -11.41 12.84
CA LEU A 79 -5.05 -12.78 12.96
C LEU A 79 -4.54 -13.60 11.78
N SER A 80 -4.37 -14.90 11.98
CA SER A 80 -3.89 -15.80 10.91
C SER A 80 -4.84 -15.91 9.72
N VAL A 81 -6.10 -15.49 9.88
CA VAL A 81 -7.12 -15.45 8.83
C VAL A 81 -7.15 -14.13 8.08
N ASP A 82 -6.48 -13.09 8.59
CA ASP A 82 -6.48 -11.78 7.95
C ASP A 82 -5.58 -11.80 6.72
N ASP A 83 -5.93 -10.95 5.74
CA ASP A 83 -5.06 -10.62 4.61
C ASP A 83 -4.61 -9.16 4.77
N PRO A 84 -3.43 -8.92 5.40
CA PRO A 84 -2.92 -7.57 5.58
C PRO A 84 -2.80 -6.82 4.25
N ALA A 85 -2.35 -7.50 3.19
CA ALA A 85 -2.19 -6.90 1.87
C ALA A 85 -3.52 -6.44 1.28
N LEU A 86 -4.61 -7.18 1.49
CA LEU A 86 -5.96 -6.73 1.14
C LEU A 86 -6.33 -5.44 1.88
N TYR A 87 -6.12 -5.41 3.20
CA TYR A 87 -6.51 -4.24 4.00
C TYR A 87 -5.69 -3.01 3.66
N TYR A 88 -4.38 -3.14 3.47
CA TYR A 88 -3.56 -2.02 2.98
C TYR A 88 -4.00 -1.56 1.59
N TYR A 89 -4.35 -2.47 0.68
CA TYR A 89 -4.87 -2.08 -0.63
C TYR A 89 -6.19 -1.29 -0.51
N LEU A 90 -7.16 -1.80 0.25
CA LEU A 90 -8.47 -1.16 0.39
C LEU A 90 -8.37 0.17 1.16
N CYS A 91 -7.81 0.16 2.36
CA CYS A 91 -7.83 1.30 3.27
C CYS A 91 -6.77 2.35 2.92
N ASP A 92 -5.57 1.94 2.53
CA ASP A 92 -4.46 2.88 2.29
C ASP A 92 -4.34 3.34 0.84
N LEU A 93 -4.74 2.52 -0.14
CA LEU A 93 -4.66 2.92 -1.56
C LEU A 93 -6.02 3.34 -2.11
N GLN A 94 -7.05 2.50 -1.96
CA GLN A 94 -8.33 2.72 -2.63
C GLN A 94 -9.19 3.80 -1.94
N GLU A 95 -9.39 3.71 -0.62
CA GLU A 95 -10.20 4.68 0.14
C GLU A 95 -9.53 6.06 0.23
N ARG A 96 -8.21 6.09 0.35
CA ARG A 96 -7.41 7.33 0.42
C ARG A 96 -7.10 7.94 -0.93
N ARG A 97 -7.63 7.38 -2.01
CA ARG A 97 -7.38 7.89 -3.35
C ARG A 97 -7.94 9.31 -3.50
N VAL A 98 -7.05 10.29 -3.58
CA VAL A 98 -7.44 11.66 -3.84
C VAL A 98 -7.86 11.78 -5.30
N SER A 99 -9.05 12.33 -5.54
CA SER A 99 -9.55 12.52 -6.91
C SER A 99 -8.65 13.50 -7.67
N ALA A 100 -8.55 13.27 -8.98
CA ALA A 100 -7.82 14.08 -9.97
C ALA A 100 -8.09 15.59 -9.88
N SER A 101 -9.20 15.98 -9.28
CA SER A 101 -9.72 17.34 -9.22
C SER A 101 -8.98 18.24 -8.23
N PHE A 102 -8.14 17.68 -7.36
CA PHE A 102 -7.38 18.45 -6.37
C PHE A 102 -5.93 18.59 -6.82
N ARG A 103 -5.59 19.74 -7.42
CA ARG A 103 -4.18 20.16 -7.53
C ARG A 103 -3.65 20.41 -6.13
N HIS A 104 -2.76 19.54 -5.66
CA HIS A 104 -2.06 19.81 -4.39
C HIS A 104 -1.07 20.95 -4.60
N PRO A 105 -1.08 21.99 -3.73
CA PRO A 105 -0.02 22.99 -3.72
C PRO A 105 1.26 22.29 -3.22
N GLY A 106 2.16 21.93 -4.15
CA GLY A 106 3.42 21.26 -3.83
C GLY A 106 4.33 21.24 -5.06
N THR A 107 5.62 21.05 -4.82
CA THR A 107 6.58 20.77 -5.90
C THR A 107 6.26 19.42 -6.54
N PRO A 108 6.25 19.29 -7.88
CA PRO A 108 5.87 18.05 -8.57
C PRO A 108 6.66 16.81 -8.14
N ASP A 109 7.87 17.00 -7.62
CA ASP A 109 8.81 15.95 -7.25
C ASP A 109 8.83 15.63 -5.75
N THR A 110 7.92 16.21 -4.96
CA THR A 110 7.82 15.89 -3.53
C THR A 110 6.92 14.67 -3.32
N ILE A 111 7.36 13.75 -2.46
CA ILE A 111 6.56 12.61 -2.01
C ILE A 111 5.61 13.07 -0.91
N LEU A 112 4.31 12.86 -1.11
CA LEU A 112 3.31 13.04 -0.06
C LEU A 112 3.16 11.75 0.73
N TRP A 113 3.88 11.67 1.86
CA TRP A 113 3.82 10.52 2.74
C TRP A 113 2.57 10.49 3.61
N PHE A 114 2.02 9.30 3.77
CA PHE A 114 0.97 9.00 4.74
C PHE A 114 1.18 7.64 5.40
N GLY A 115 0.42 7.41 6.46
CA GLY A 115 0.60 6.27 7.34
C GLY A 115 1.38 6.67 8.59
N PHE A 116 2.15 5.74 9.14
CA PHE A 116 2.94 5.96 10.35
C PHE A 116 3.98 4.84 10.53
N PRO A 117 5.19 5.16 11.06
CA PRO A 117 5.76 6.50 11.28
C PRO A 117 6.12 7.28 10.01
N LEU A 118 6.23 8.60 10.14
CA LEU A 118 6.55 9.53 9.04
C LEU A 118 7.90 10.26 9.20
N ASP A 119 8.59 10.04 10.32
CA ASP A 119 9.86 10.70 10.62
C ASP A 119 11.01 10.15 9.76
N GLY A 120 11.85 11.05 9.24
CA GLY A 120 13.06 10.69 8.49
C GLY A 120 12.82 10.11 7.10
N LEU A 121 11.61 10.23 6.55
CA LEU A 121 11.29 9.69 5.23
C LEU A 121 11.89 10.56 4.10
N PRO A 122 12.30 9.95 2.97
CA PRO A 122 12.81 10.67 1.80
C PRO A 122 11.81 11.70 1.28
N GLU A 123 12.25 12.91 0.96
CA GLU A 123 11.35 13.96 0.47
C GLU A 123 11.03 13.80 -1.01
N ARG A 124 11.97 13.23 -1.80
CA ARG A 124 11.86 13.09 -3.25
C ARG A 124 12.17 11.66 -3.69
N PRO A 125 11.62 11.20 -4.83
CA PRO A 125 11.96 9.89 -5.39
C PRO A 125 13.46 9.73 -5.68
N SER A 126 14.16 10.82 -6.02
CA SER A 126 15.61 10.82 -6.28
C SER A 126 16.45 10.57 -5.03
N ASP A 127 15.87 10.75 -3.84
CA ASP A 127 16.56 10.54 -2.57
C ASP A 127 16.52 9.06 -2.14
N ILE A 128 15.74 8.24 -2.86
CA ILE A 128 15.58 6.81 -2.60
C ILE A 128 16.65 6.03 -3.40
N PRO A 129 17.38 5.10 -2.77
CA PRO A 129 18.33 4.25 -3.46
C PRO A 129 17.69 3.47 -4.62
N ASP A 130 18.44 3.34 -5.72
CA ASP A 130 17.97 2.62 -6.91
C ASP A 130 17.67 1.13 -6.65
N ASP A 131 18.28 0.54 -5.62
CA ASP A 131 18.02 -0.85 -5.18
C ASP A 131 16.57 -1.08 -4.74
N TYR A 132 15.85 -0.01 -4.38
CA TYR A 132 14.43 -0.08 -4.00
C TYR A 132 13.48 0.18 -5.18
N ARG A 133 14.00 0.39 -6.39
CA ARG A 133 13.16 0.52 -7.58
C ARG A 133 12.39 -0.75 -7.83
N TYR A 134 11.08 -0.60 -7.93
CA TYR A 134 10.20 -1.69 -8.29
C TYR A 134 10.08 -1.78 -9.80
N THR A 135 10.35 -2.98 -10.34
CA THR A 135 10.08 -3.32 -11.73
C THR A 135 8.93 -4.32 -11.73
N PRO A 136 7.75 -3.98 -12.27
CA PRO A 136 6.66 -4.92 -12.40
C PRO A 136 7.11 -6.17 -13.16
N PRO A 137 6.70 -7.37 -12.74
CA PRO A 137 6.96 -8.58 -13.52
C PRO A 137 6.31 -8.44 -14.91
N PRO A 138 6.95 -8.94 -15.98
CA PRO A 138 6.38 -8.88 -17.31
C PRO A 138 5.01 -9.58 -17.34
N ASP A 139 4.03 -8.93 -18.00
CA ASP A 139 2.61 -9.30 -18.00
C ASP A 139 2.39 -10.82 -18.02
N ALA A 140 2.05 -11.38 -16.85
CA ALA A 140 1.48 -12.71 -16.78
C ALA A 140 -0.01 -12.61 -17.18
N PRO A 141 -0.54 -13.54 -17.99
CA PRO A 141 -1.93 -13.47 -18.43
C PRO A 141 -2.87 -13.45 -17.22
N ALA A 142 -3.70 -12.42 -17.15
CA ALA A 142 -4.67 -12.22 -16.08
C ALA A 142 -5.47 -13.52 -15.85
N PRO A 143 -5.57 -14.04 -14.61
CA PRO A 143 -6.45 -15.16 -14.34
C PRO A 143 -7.88 -14.74 -14.66
N LYS A 144 -8.54 -15.47 -15.56
CA LYS A 144 -9.96 -15.28 -15.87
C LYS A 144 -10.75 -15.49 -14.58
N ARG A 145 -11.18 -14.42 -13.90
CA ARG A 145 -12.18 -14.56 -12.84
C ARG A 145 -13.46 -15.11 -13.48
N ARG A 146 -13.99 -16.19 -12.88
CA ARG A 146 -15.39 -16.52 -13.02
C ARG A 146 -16.18 -15.32 -12.51
N ARG A 147 -16.87 -14.61 -13.41
CA ARG A 147 -18.02 -13.79 -13.03
C ARG A 147 -18.95 -14.72 -12.28
N ASP A 148 -19.05 -14.56 -10.96
CA ASP A 148 -20.26 -14.83 -10.15
C ASP A 148 -19.95 -14.76 -8.64
N GLU A 149 -19.21 -13.74 -8.19
CA GLU A 149 -19.28 -13.32 -6.79
C GLU A 149 -19.64 -11.84 -6.77
N HIS A 150 -20.93 -11.61 -6.55
CA HIS A 150 -21.55 -10.30 -6.34
C HIS A 150 -20.83 -9.60 -5.18
N TRP A 151 -19.93 -8.67 -5.48
CA TRP A 151 -19.42 -7.77 -4.46
C TRP A 151 -20.59 -6.88 -4.01
N PRO A 152 -20.97 -6.85 -2.72
CA PRO A 152 -22.04 -5.98 -2.28
C PRO A 152 -21.59 -4.53 -2.49
N VAL A 153 -22.32 -3.82 -3.34
CA VAL A 153 -22.21 -2.37 -3.51
C VAL A 153 -22.33 -1.75 -2.13
N THR A 154 -21.22 -1.28 -1.58
CA THR A 154 -21.22 -0.60 -0.29
C THR A 154 -21.78 0.79 -0.53
N GLU A 155 -23.08 0.97 -0.26
CA GLU A 155 -23.71 2.28 -0.30
C GLU A 155 -22.97 3.25 0.65
N PRO A 156 -22.90 4.56 0.32
CA PRO A 156 -22.28 5.54 1.20
C PRO A 156 -22.96 5.52 2.57
N ARG A 157 -22.20 5.29 3.64
CA ARG A 157 -22.69 5.40 5.02
C ARG A 157 -23.22 6.82 5.24
N ARG A 158 -24.55 6.97 5.27
CA ARG A 158 -25.20 8.21 5.71
C ARG A 158 -25.00 8.32 7.22
N TYR A 159 -24.03 9.13 7.66
CA TYR A 159 -23.99 9.56 9.06
C TYR A 159 -25.28 10.32 9.35
N GLY A 160 -26.16 9.71 10.14
CA GLY A 160 -27.33 10.39 10.67
C GLY A 160 -26.87 11.54 11.55
N ASN A 161 -27.32 12.75 11.24
CA ASN A 161 -27.13 13.93 12.06
C ASN A 161 -27.96 13.74 13.35
N PRO A 162 -27.37 13.65 14.56
CA PRO A 162 -28.16 13.63 15.78
C PRO A 162 -28.71 15.04 16.04
N LEU A 163 -30.04 15.16 16.10
CA LEU A 163 -30.75 16.31 16.68
C LEU A 163 -30.76 16.20 18.20
#